data_AF-A0A529LJG0-F1
#
_entry.id   AF-A0A529LJG0-F1
#
_cell.length_a   1.000
_cell.length_b   1.000
_cell.length_c   1.000
_cell.angle_alpha   90.00
_cell.angle_beta   90.00
_cell.angle_gamma   90.00
#
_symmetry.space_group_name_H-M   'P 1'
#
loop_
_entity.id
_entity.type
_entity.pdbx_description
1 polymer ?
#
loop_
_entity_poly.entity_id
_entity_poly.type
_entity_poly.pdbx_seq_one_letter_code
_entity_poly.pdbx_strand_id
1 'polypeptide(L)'
;GWTARIDGATTEAAAPFPADWRHAGRIAHVFTHFALELEVFHAHIKGDAPDGHFWSLAHEISGEALPTVMKKAIEAAIPGATKKPSPHSAKRPHD
;
A
#
# COMPACT_ATOMS: atom_id res chain seq x y z
N GLY A 1 -6.62 -7.19 -20.87
CA GLY A 1 -6.32 -8.09 -19.74
C GLY A 1 -4.90 -7.87 -19.28
N TRP A 2 -4.59 -8.10 -18.01
CA TRP A 2 -3.21 -7.98 -17.50
C TRP A 2 -2.33 -9.14 -17.99
N THR A 3 -1.05 -8.88 -18.24
CA THR A 3 -0.03 -9.88 -18.59
C THR A 3 1.30 -9.54 -17.93
N ALA A 4 2.03 -10.54 -17.44
CA ALA A 4 3.36 -10.36 -16.86
C ALA A 4 4.48 -10.16 -17.91
N ARG A 5 4.14 -10.21 -19.21
CA ARG A 5 5.13 -10.16 -20.32
C ARG A 5 5.44 -8.75 -20.82
N ILE A 6 4.72 -7.75 -20.32
CA ILE A 6 4.84 -6.36 -20.75
C ILE A 6 4.81 -5.52 -19.48
N ASP A 7 5.68 -4.51 -19.42
CA ASP A 7 5.68 -3.58 -18.29
C ASP A 7 4.37 -2.80 -18.23
N GLY A 8 3.90 -2.59 -16.99
CA GLY A 8 2.81 -1.66 -16.71
C GLY A 8 3.26 -0.21 -16.81
N ALA A 9 2.30 0.71 -16.69
CA ALA A 9 2.62 2.12 -16.51
C ALA A 9 3.29 2.34 -15.14
N THR A 10 4.34 3.16 -15.12
CA THR A 10 5.20 3.42 -13.95
C THR A 10 5.09 4.86 -13.44
N THR A 11 4.09 5.59 -13.91
CA THR A 11 3.84 6.99 -13.53
C THR A 11 2.43 7.17 -12.98
N GLU A 12 2.19 8.29 -12.30
CA GLU A 12 0.88 8.68 -11.76
C GLU A 12 -0.22 8.80 -12.83
N ALA A 13 0.13 8.89 -14.12
CA ALA A 13 -0.83 8.94 -15.21
C ALA A 13 -1.72 7.68 -15.30
N ALA A 14 -1.30 6.58 -14.66
CA ALA A 14 -2.09 5.35 -14.55
C ALA A 14 -2.85 5.23 -13.22
N ALA A 15 -2.88 6.28 -12.41
CA ALA A 15 -3.64 6.28 -11.17
C ALA A 15 -5.13 6.03 -11.41
N PRO A 16 -5.81 5.32 -10.49
CA PRO A 16 -7.21 4.91 -10.68
C PRO A 16 -8.21 6.08 -10.64
N PHE A 17 -7.81 7.23 -10.08
CA PHE A 17 -8.64 8.42 -9.98
C PHE A 17 -7.79 9.69 -9.80
N PRO A 18 -8.33 10.88 -10.11
CA PRO A 18 -7.66 12.15 -9.86
C PRO A 18 -7.42 12.40 -8.36
N ALA A 19 -6.15 12.53 -7.96
CA ALA A 19 -5.72 12.93 -6.62
C ALA A 19 -4.26 13.43 -6.67
N ASP A 20 -3.78 13.97 -5.56
CA ASP A 20 -2.38 14.40 -5.40
C ASP A 20 -1.48 13.19 -5.11
N TRP A 21 -1.26 12.36 -6.13
CA TRP A 21 -0.41 11.18 -6.05
C TRP A 21 1.06 11.60 -5.93
N ARG A 22 1.78 10.96 -5.02
CA ARG A 22 3.20 11.22 -4.75
C ARG A 22 3.96 9.92 -4.80
N HIS A 23 5.09 9.95 -5.48
CA HIS A 23 6.00 8.81 -5.52
C HIS A 23 6.49 8.49 -4.10
N ALA A 24 6.37 7.22 -3.71
CA ALA A 24 6.73 6.72 -2.40
C ALA A 24 7.81 5.63 -2.45
N GLY A 25 8.53 5.56 -3.56
CA GLY A 25 9.63 4.62 -3.78
C GLY A 25 9.23 3.42 -4.62
N ARG A 26 10.08 2.40 -4.59
CA ARG A 26 9.98 1.21 -5.42
C ARG A 26 10.18 -0.05 -4.60
N ILE A 27 9.43 -1.10 -4.93
CA ILE A 27 9.56 -2.41 -4.30
C ILE A 27 9.84 -3.50 -5.34
N ALA A 28 10.52 -4.56 -4.90
CA ALA A 28 10.72 -5.78 -5.67
C ALA A 28 10.16 -7.01 -4.94
N HIS A 29 9.55 -7.93 -5.69
CA HIS A 29 9.07 -9.20 -5.20
C HIS A 29 9.25 -10.31 -6.24
N VAL A 30 9.70 -11.48 -5.81
CA VAL A 30 9.91 -12.62 -6.70
C VAL A 30 8.80 -13.63 -6.50
N PHE A 31 8.09 -13.93 -7.58
CA PHE A 31 7.18 -15.07 -7.69
C PHE A 31 7.93 -16.26 -8.31
N THR A 32 7.32 -17.43 -8.31
CA THR A 32 7.96 -18.65 -8.84
C THR A 32 8.34 -18.57 -10.31
N HIS A 33 7.62 -17.77 -11.11
CA HIS A 33 7.81 -17.69 -12.57
C HIS A 33 8.31 -16.34 -13.07
N PHE A 34 8.30 -15.29 -12.23
CA PHE A 34 8.71 -13.95 -12.62
C PHE A 34 9.11 -13.10 -11.41
N ALA A 35 9.92 -12.08 -11.64
CA ALA A 35 10.15 -11.01 -10.68
C ALA A 35 9.28 -9.80 -11.05
N LEU A 36 8.76 -9.12 -10.04
CA LEU A 36 7.94 -7.93 -10.18
C LEU A 36 8.62 -6.76 -9.47
N GLU A 37 8.81 -5.67 -10.21
CA GLU A 37 9.18 -4.37 -9.67
C GLU A 37 7.98 -3.42 -9.78
N LEU A 38 7.69 -2.68 -8.72
CA LEU A 38 6.58 -1.73 -8.68
C LEU A 38 7.09 -0.36 -8.26
N GLU A 39 6.76 0.67 -9.05
CA GLU A 39 6.77 2.05 -8.58
C GLU A 39 5.53 2.28 -7.71
N VAL A 40 5.75 2.70 -6.47
CA VAL A 40 4.69 2.89 -5.47
C VAL A 40 4.34 4.37 -5.41
N PHE A 41 3.06 4.67 -5.49
CA PHE A 41 2.51 6.01 -5.31
C PHE A 41 1.52 6.00 -4.14
N HIS A 42 1.48 7.07 -3.35
CA HIS A 42 0.46 7.30 -2.34
C HIS A 42 -0.29 8.60 -2.61
N ALA A 43 -1.51 8.73 -2.09
CA ALA A 43 -2.23 10.01 -2.05
C ALA A 43 -2.99 10.12 -0.74
N HIS A 44 -3.15 11.34 -0.23
CA HIS A 44 -4.03 11.62 0.90
C HIS A 44 -5.35 12.18 0.36
N ILE A 45 -6.46 11.52 0.72
CA ILE A 45 -7.80 11.92 0.29
C ILE A 45 -8.72 12.08 1.48
N LYS A 46 -9.78 12.87 1.29
CA LYS A 46 -10.90 12.98 2.23
C LYS A 46 -12.14 12.41 1.55
N GLY A 47 -12.95 11.67 2.29
CA GLY A 47 -14.22 11.12 1.81
C GLY A 47 -14.31 9.60 1.98
N ASP A 48 -15.46 9.07 1.59
CA ASP A 48 -15.77 7.66 1.69
C ASP A 48 -15.07 6.83 0.60
N ALA A 49 -14.99 5.53 0.82
CA ALA A 49 -14.45 4.62 -0.18
C ALA A 49 -15.39 4.59 -1.40
N PRO A 50 -14.86 4.53 -2.64
CA PRO A 50 -15.70 4.34 -3.82
C PRO A 50 -16.56 3.08 -3.72
N ASP A 51 -17.67 3.03 -4.45
CA ASP A 51 -18.56 1.86 -4.48
C ASP A 51 -17.78 0.56 -4.75
N GLY A 52 -18.08 -0.48 -3.98
CA GLY A 52 -17.38 -1.77 -4.04
C GLY A 52 -15.99 -1.81 -3.38
N HIS A 53 -15.56 -0.74 -2.71
CA HIS A 53 -14.30 -0.66 -1.98
C HIS A 53 -14.53 -0.33 -0.50
N PHE A 54 -13.48 -0.47 0.31
CA PHE A 54 -13.50 -0.11 1.73
C PHE A 54 -12.17 0.49 2.15
N TRP A 55 -12.19 1.36 3.17
CA TRP A 55 -10.99 1.84 3.85
C TRP A 55 -10.69 0.94 5.06
N SER A 56 -9.50 0.34 5.10
CA SER A 56 -9.00 -0.36 6.27
C SER A 56 -8.29 0.61 7.21
N LEU A 57 -8.54 0.52 8.53
CA LEU A 57 -7.84 1.37 9.49
C LEU A 57 -6.36 1.00 9.56
N ALA A 58 -5.49 1.98 9.73
CA ALA A 58 -4.04 1.76 9.71
C ALA A 58 -3.57 0.67 10.71
N HIS A 59 -4.24 0.53 11.86
CA HIS A 59 -3.90 -0.48 12.86
C HIS A 59 -4.43 -1.89 12.54
N GLU A 60 -5.43 -2.00 11.65
CA GLU A 60 -6.02 -3.27 11.22
C GLU A 60 -5.22 -3.93 10.09
N ILE A 61 -4.51 -3.12 9.28
CA ILE A 61 -3.70 -3.56 8.13
C ILE A 61 -2.79 -4.76 8.46
N SER A 62 -2.19 -4.80 9.66
CA SER A 62 -1.30 -5.90 10.07
C SER A 62 -2.01 -7.26 10.21
N GLY A 63 -3.31 -7.25 10.53
CA GLY A 63 -4.18 -8.42 10.66
C GLY A 63 -4.79 -8.89 9.34
N GLU A 64 -4.79 -8.03 8.32
CA GLU A 64 -5.36 -8.35 7.01
C GLU A 64 -4.58 -9.46 6.29
N ALA A 65 -5.33 -10.30 5.56
CA ALA A 65 -4.80 -11.40 4.75
C ALA A 65 -4.20 -10.93 3.41
N LEU A 66 -3.47 -9.80 3.44
CA LEU A 66 -2.84 -9.25 2.26
C LEU A 66 -1.66 -10.11 1.79
N PRO A 67 -1.50 -10.34 0.48
CA PRO A 67 -0.27 -10.90 -0.08
C PRO A 67 0.95 -10.08 0.33
N THR A 68 2.12 -10.74 0.45
CA THR A 68 3.36 -10.11 0.91
C THR A 68 3.80 -8.94 0.03
N VAL A 69 3.58 -9.01 -1.29
CA VAL A 69 3.85 -7.89 -2.21
C VAL A 69 3.02 -6.65 -1.87
N MET A 70 1.76 -6.82 -1.48
CA MET A 70 0.89 -5.70 -1.09
C MET A 70 1.32 -5.10 0.25
N LYS A 71 1.72 -5.93 1.22
CA LYS A 71 2.30 -5.46 2.48
C LYS A 71 3.57 -4.64 2.24
N LYS A 72 4.44 -5.07 1.32
CA LYS A 72 5.63 -4.28 0.93
C LYS A 72 5.25 -2.93 0.32
N ALA A 73 4.22 -2.87 -0.53
CA ALA A 73 3.79 -1.63 -1.15
C ALA A 73 3.26 -0.64 -0.11
N ILE A 74 2.46 -1.12 0.85
CA ILE A 74 1.95 -0.31 1.96
C ILE A 74 3.11 0.19 2.84
N GLU A 75 4.09 -0.65 3.17
CA GLU A 75 5.21 -0.24 4.02
C GLU A 75 6.12 0.81 3.33
N ALA A 76 6.25 0.75 1.99
CA ALA A 76 6.94 1.79 1.23
C ALA A 76 6.16 3.12 1.23
N ALA A 77 4.84 3.05 1.07
CA ALA A 77 3.96 4.21 1.08
C ALA A 77 3.80 4.87 2.46
N ILE A 78 3.69 4.05 3.51
CA ILE A 78 3.38 4.41 4.89
C ILE A 78 4.25 3.55 5.83
N PRO A 79 5.47 3.99 6.16
CA PRO A 79 6.38 3.23 7.01
C PRO A 79 5.77 2.89 8.37
N GLY A 80 5.84 1.61 8.75
CA GLY A 80 5.31 1.06 10.01
C GLY A 80 3.87 0.57 9.96
N ALA A 81 3.10 0.85 8.90
CA ALA A 81 1.68 0.50 8.83
C ALA A 81 1.41 -1.02 8.82
N THR A 82 2.41 -1.83 8.44
CA THR A 82 2.25 -3.30 8.42
C THR A 82 2.72 -3.98 9.70
N LYS A 83 3.32 -3.24 10.63
CA LYS A 83 3.82 -3.78 11.89
C LYS A 83 2.66 -4.01 12.85
N LYS A 84 2.67 -5.15 13.56
CA LYS A 84 1.70 -5.39 14.65
C LYS A 84 1.84 -4.28 15.70
N PRO A 85 0.73 -3.70 16.19
CA PRO A 85 0.78 -2.75 17.30
C PRO A 85 1.49 -3.40 18.49
N SER A 86 2.60 -2.79 18.95
CA SER A 86 3.25 -3.26 20.17
C SER A 86 2.34 -2.94 21.36
N PRO A 87 2.11 -3.88 22.30
CA PRO A 87 1.34 -3.61 23.52
C PRO A 87 1.95 -2.49 24.39
N HIS A 88 3.20 -2.12 24.14
CA HIS A 88 3.87 -1.00 24.82
C HIS A 88 3.54 0.38 24.25
N SER A 89 2.94 0.49 23.05
CA SER A 89 2.57 1.78 22.46
C SER A 89 1.26 2.35 23.02
N ALA A 90 0.43 1.52 23.65
CA ALA A 90 -0.86 1.89 24.22
C ALA A 90 -0.77 2.49 25.64
N LYS A 91 0.41 2.49 26.28
CA LYS A 91 0.63 3.07 27.60
C LYS A 91 1.43 4.38 27.51
N ARG A 92 0.79 5.44 27.01
CA ARG A 92 1.09 6.81 27.45
C ARG A 92 -0.21 7.60 27.59
N PRO A 93 -0.86 7.55 28.76
CA PRO A 93 -1.76 8.60 29.20
C PRO A 93 -1.01 9.49 30.19
N HIS A 94 -0.51 10.65 29.76
CA HIS A 94 -0.03 11.76 30.61
C HIS A 94 0.11 12.96 29.64
N ASP A 95 -0.53 14.12 29.80
CA ASP A 95 -1.16 14.81 30.93
C ASP A 95 -2.30 15.70 30.39
#